data_AF-A0A7S0B1Y1-F1
#
_entry.id   AF-A0A7S0B1Y1-F1
#
_cell.length_a   1.000
_cell.length_b   1.000
_cell.length_c   1.000
_cell.angle_alpha   90.00
_cell.angle_beta   90.00
_cell.angle_gamma   90.00
#
_symmetry.space_group_name_H-M   'P 1'
#
loop_
_entity.id
_entity.type
_entity.pdbx_description
1 polymer ?
#
loop_
_entity_poly.entity_id
_entity_poly.type
_entity_poly.pdbx_seq_one_letter_code
_entity_poly.pdbx_strand_id
1 'polypeptide(L)'
;KMQYMQTIKDAVEEFRSYAVERFGAGMEVGLLLSVDRGKVFSKEGALQQIDDVVALSEAYPDLVVGVDICGNPSKPSVVPHLIPALLERKAVFKRLPITFHTAEIKDDEESEAILRNMRELNIRRLGHVCFLPEACRKKILEGGIHEDGRPVGVELCPTSNLVTRS
;
A
#
# COMPACT_ATOMS: atom_id res chain seq x y z
N LYS A 1 -14.01 -2.81 13.03
CA LYS A 1 -12.57 -2.92 12.65
C LYS A 1 -11.85 -3.95 13.51
N MET A 2 -11.84 -3.81 14.85
CA MET A 2 -11.21 -4.80 15.75
C MET A 2 -11.73 -6.24 15.59
N GLN A 3 -13.05 -6.44 15.61
CA GLN A 3 -13.61 -7.79 15.42
C GLN A 3 -13.21 -8.41 14.08
N TYR A 4 -13.20 -7.61 13.00
CA TYR A 4 -12.76 -8.06 11.68
C TYR A 4 -11.28 -8.49 11.69
N MET A 5 -10.41 -7.70 12.34
CA MET A 5 -8.99 -8.06 12.49
C MET A 5 -8.80 -9.31 13.34
N GLN A 6 -9.58 -9.48 14.41
CA GLN A 6 -9.53 -10.68 15.23
C GLN A 6 -9.91 -11.92 14.42
N THR A 7 -10.98 -11.85 13.63
CA THR A 7 -11.39 -12.95 12.75
C THR A 7 -10.30 -13.31 11.74
N ILE A 8 -9.60 -12.33 11.16
CA ILE A 8 -8.48 -12.60 10.25
C ILE A 8 -7.32 -13.27 11.00
N LYS A 9 -6.97 -12.76 12.20
CA LYS A 9 -5.90 -13.35 13.03
C LYS A 9 -6.19 -14.82 13.33
N ASP A 10 -7.40 -15.12 13.78
CA ASP A 10 -7.82 -16.49 14.10
C ASP A 10 -7.71 -17.41 12.86
N ALA A 11 -8.18 -16.92 11.70
CA ALA A 11 -8.09 -17.67 10.44
C ALA A 11 -6.63 -17.90 9.97
N VAL A 12 -5.73 -16.93 10.18
CA VAL A 12 -4.30 -17.08 9.86
C VAL A 12 -3.64 -18.12 10.77
N GLU A 13 -3.98 -18.14 12.06
CA GLU A 13 -3.46 -19.12 13.02
C GLU A 13 -3.95 -20.54 12.72
N GLU A 14 -5.23 -20.68 12.37
CA GLU A 14 -5.81 -21.94 11.91
C GLU A 14 -5.10 -22.43 10.63
N PHE A 15 -4.96 -21.54 9.63
CA PHE A 15 -4.30 -21.88 8.37
C PHE A 15 -2.83 -22.29 8.57
N ARG A 16 -2.07 -21.58 9.43
CA ARG A 16 -0.67 -21.94 9.72
C ARG A 16 -0.55 -23.35 10.28
N SER A 17 -1.43 -23.71 11.22
CA SER A 17 -1.48 -25.05 11.81
C SER A 17 -1.80 -26.10 10.75
N TYR A 18 -2.83 -25.85 9.94
CA TYR A 18 -3.24 -26.71 8.84
C TYR A 18 -2.13 -26.89 7.79
N ALA A 19 -1.42 -25.82 7.40
CA ALA A 19 -0.40 -25.87 6.37
C ALA A 19 0.79 -26.75 6.77
N VAL A 20 1.24 -26.62 8.03
CA VAL A 20 2.30 -27.48 8.60
C VAL A 20 1.87 -28.94 8.60
N GLU A 21 0.65 -29.24 9.06
CA GLU A 21 0.13 -30.61 9.09
C GLU A 21 -0.02 -31.22 7.68
N ARG A 22 -0.59 -30.44 6.75
CA ARG A 22 -0.98 -30.94 5.42
C ARG A 22 0.17 -31.01 4.43
N PHE A 23 1.08 -30.03 4.49
CA PHE A 23 2.15 -29.84 3.50
C PHE A 23 3.55 -30.02 4.08
N GLY A 24 3.68 -30.23 5.40
CA GLY A 24 4.98 -30.38 6.07
C GLY A 24 5.80 -29.09 6.15
N ALA A 25 5.22 -27.95 5.77
CA ALA A 25 5.87 -26.64 5.78
C ALA A 25 4.84 -25.55 6.09
N GLY A 26 5.24 -24.57 6.92
CA GLY A 26 4.42 -23.39 7.19
C GLY A 26 4.50 -22.37 6.04
N MET A 27 3.49 -21.52 5.95
CA MET A 27 3.50 -20.33 5.10
C MET A 27 3.33 -19.10 5.98
N GLU A 28 4.28 -18.17 5.87
CA GLU A 28 4.19 -16.90 6.59
C GLU A 28 3.13 -16.01 5.96
N VAL A 29 2.30 -15.40 6.81
CA VAL A 29 1.23 -14.51 6.39
C VAL A 29 1.40 -13.19 7.14
N GLY A 30 1.46 -12.10 6.37
CA GLY A 30 1.45 -10.74 6.87
C GLY A 30 0.32 -9.94 6.24
N LEU A 31 -0.18 -8.95 6.96
CA LEU A 31 -1.26 -8.08 6.51
C LEU A 31 -0.76 -6.70 6.13
N LEU A 32 -1.26 -6.21 5.00
CA LEU A 32 -1.22 -4.80 4.65
C LEU A 32 -2.61 -4.24 4.91
N LEU A 33 -2.70 -3.21 5.74
CA LEU A 33 -3.97 -2.55 6.01
C LEU A 33 -4.22 -1.48 4.94
N SER A 34 -5.38 -1.53 4.29
CA SER A 34 -5.66 -0.64 3.17
C SER A 34 -6.29 0.68 3.61
N VAL A 35 -5.78 1.79 3.08
CA VAL A 35 -6.46 3.09 3.04
C VAL A 35 -7.16 3.20 1.69
N ASP A 36 -8.49 3.38 1.72
CA ASP A 36 -9.32 3.39 0.51
C ASP A 36 -9.43 4.81 -0.03
N ARG A 37 -8.65 5.11 -1.08
CA ARG A 37 -8.64 6.40 -1.77
C ARG A 37 -10.00 6.76 -2.38
N GLY A 38 -10.83 5.76 -2.68
CA GLY A 38 -12.18 5.94 -3.19
C GLY A 38 -13.15 6.54 -2.17
N LYS A 39 -12.80 6.48 -0.88
CA LYS A 39 -13.58 7.01 0.26
C LYS A 39 -12.97 8.25 0.90
N VAL A 40 -11.91 8.80 0.32
CA VAL A 40 -11.29 10.03 0.80
C VAL A 40 -11.87 11.22 0.03
N PHE A 41 -12.52 12.12 0.76
CA PHE A 41 -13.13 13.35 0.23
C PHE A 41 -12.55 14.64 0.84
N SER A 42 -11.68 14.51 1.84
CA SER A 42 -10.94 15.62 2.46
C SER A 42 -9.64 15.10 3.09
N LYS A 43 -8.74 16.02 3.46
CA LYS A 43 -7.50 15.69 4.18
C LYS A 43 -7.80 15.08 5.55
N GLU A 44 -8.82 15.58 6.26
CA GLU A 44 -9.23 15.09 7.57
C GLU A 44 -9.79 13.67 7.48
N GLY A 45 -10.57 13.38 6.42
CA GLY A 45 -11.03 12.01 6.15
C GLY A 45 -9.88 11.06 5.83
N ALA A 46 -8.84 11.52 5.13
CA ALA A 46 -7.62 10.74 4.92
C ALA A 46 -6.87 10.48 6.24
N LEU A 47 -6.69 11.52 7.07
CA LEU A 47 -6.06 11.39 8.38
C LEU A 47 -6.79 10.39 9.27
N GLN A 48 -8.12 10.43 9.31
CA GLN A 48 -8.90 9.47 10.09
C GLN A 48 -8.67 8.03 9.61
N GLN A 49 -8.67 7.77 8.29
CA GLN A 49 -8.40 6.43 7.78
C GLN A 49 -6.98 5.97 8.11
N ILE A 50 -5.99 6.86 7.99
CA ILE A 50 -4.59 6.58 8.34
C ILE A 50 -4.49 6.26 9.84
N ASP A 51 -5.05 7.09 10.71
CA ASP A 51 -4.98 6.93 12.16
C ASP A 51 -5.67 5.62 12.60
N ASP A 52 -6.78 5.24 11.94
CA ASP A 52 -7.43 3.94 12.16
C ASP A 52 -6.52 2.76 11.77
N VAL A 53 -5.79 2.87 10.65
CA VAL A 53 -4.82 1.85 10.21
C VAL A 53 -3.64 1.76 11.18
N VAL A 54 -3.13 2.90 11.65
CA VAL A 54 -2.04 2.95 12.63
C VAL A 54 -2.46 2.27 13.94
N ALA A 55 -3.62 2.62 14.49
CA ALA A 55 -4.13 2.00 15.71
C ALA A 55 -4.28 0.48 15.58
N LEU A 56 -4.74 -0.02 14.43
CA LEU A 56 -4.80 -1.46 14.16
C LEU A 56 -3.42 -2.10 14.02
N SER A 57 -2.45 -1.42 13.42
CA SER A 57 -1.08 -1.92 13.31
C SER A 57 -0.41 -2.07 14.69
N GLU A 58 -0.69 -1.14 15.61
CA GLU A 58 -0.21 -1.18 16.99
C GLU A 58 -0.90 -2.29 17.82
N ALA A 59 -2.17 -2.55 17.55
CA ALA A 59 -2.92 -3.63 18.22
C ALA A 59 -2.54 -5.03 17.72
N TYR A 60 -2.01 -5.15 16.50
CA TYR A 60 -1.65 -6.42 15.84
C TYR A 60 -0.23 -6.40 15.25
N PRO A 61 0.82 -6.11 16.06
CA PRO A 61 2.16 -5.83 15.55
C PRO A 61 2.85 -7.05 14.92
N ASP A 62 2.48 -8.27 15.33
CA ASP A 62 3.05 -9.51 14.79
C ASP A 62 2.40 -9.95 13.46
N LEU A 63 1.30 -9.30 13.07
CA LEU A 63 0.51 -9.66 11.91
C LEU A 63 0.50 -8.56 10.84
N VAL A 64 0.50 -7.29 11.24
CA VAL A 64 0.46 -6.15 10.33
C VAL A 64 1.88 -5.72 9.95
N VAL A 65 2.20 -5.75 8.66
CA VAL A 65 3.55 -5.51 8.14
C VAL A 65 3.67 -4.27 7.25
N GLY A 66 2.56 -3.57 6.99
CA GLY A 66 2.56 -2.37 6.15
C GLY A 66 1.17 -1.80 5.88
N VAL A 67 1.13 -0.79 5.02
CA VAL A 67 -0.10 -0.13 4.55
C VAL A 67 -0.17 -0.24 3.03
N ASP A 68 -1.38 -0.39 2.52
CA ASP A 68 -1.68 -0.30 1.09
C ASP A 68 -2.55 0.93 0.81
N ILE A 69 -2.19 1.75 -0.17
CA ILE A 69 -3.05 2.83 -0.66
C ILE A 69 -3.68 2.36 -1.97
N CYS A 70 -4.97 2.03 -1.92
CA CYS A 70 -5.71 1.42 -3.03
C CYS A 70 -7.15 1.97 -3.08
N GLY A 71 -8.02 1.30 -3.83
CA GLY A 71 -9.40 1.76 -4.07
C GLY A 71 -9.52 2.55 -5.37
N ASN A 72 -10.71 3.10 -5.63
CA ASN A 72 -11.07 3.61 -6.96
C ASN A 72 -10.10 4.70 -7.48
N PRO A 73 -9.33 4.43 -8.58
CA PRO A 73 -8.40 5.39 -9.18
C PRO A 73 -9.06 6.64 -9.74
N SER A 74 -10.35 6.60 -10.08
CA SER A 74 -11.03 7.72 -10.70
C SER A 74 -11.36 8.86 -9.72
N LYS A 75 -11.02 8.72 -8.44
CA LYS A 75 -11.27 9.74 -7.42
C LYS A 75 -10.01 10.60 -7.25
N PRO A 76 -10.10 11.93 -7.42
CA PRO A 76 -8.95 12.82 -7.31
C PRO A 76 -8.60 13.08 -5.84
N SER A 77 -8.34 12.03 -5.06
CA SER A 77 -8.09 12.12 -3.62
C SER A 77 -6.60 12.05 -3.27
N VAL A 78 -5.76 11.52 -4.15
CA VAL A 78 -4.34 11.28 -3.85
C VAL A 78 -3.58 12.58 -3.64
N VAL A 79 -3.55 13.45 -4.65
CA VAL A 79 -2.81 14.71 -4.62
C VAL A 79 -3.36 15.70 -3.59
N PRO A 80 -4.67 16.02 -3.54
CA PRO A 80 -5.17 17.06 -2.63
C PRO A 80 -5.34 16.62 -1.18
N HIS A 81 -5.42 15.31 -0.89
CA HIS A 81 -5.80 14.82 0.44
C HIS A 81 -4.85 13.77 1.01
N LEU A 82 -4.62 12.65 0.31
CA LEU A 82 -3.82 11.55 0.85
C LEU A 82 -2.35 11.91 1.01
N ILE A 83 -1.69 12.46 -0.01
CA ILE A 83 -0.26 12.82 0.09
C ILE A 83 -0.03 13.81 1.25
N PRO A 84 -0.78 14.91 1.39
CA PRO A 84 -0.66 15.79 2.54
C PRO A 84 -0.89 15.10 3.89
N ALA A 85 -1.89 14.21 3.99
CA ALA A 85 -2.19 13.48 5.22
C ALA A 85 -1.09 12.45 5.57
N LEU A 86 -0.58 11.72 4.57
CA LEU A 86 0.52 10.77 4.73
C LEU A 86 1.81 11.48 5.16
N LEU A 87 2.11 12.64 4.58
CA LEU A 87 3.28 13.44 4.97
C LEU A 87 3.17 13.94 6.42
N GLU A 88 1.97 14.29 6.87
CA GLU A 88 1.73 14.68 8.26
C GLU A 88 1.98 13.53 9.24
N ARG A 89 1.75 12.27 8.83
CA ARG A 89 2.00 11.06 9.62
C ARG A 89 3.30 10.32 9.23
N LYS A 90 4.21 10.95 8.48
CA LYS A 90 5.39 10.28 7.90
C LYS A 90 6.31 9.56 8.89
N ALA A 91 6.32 10.01 10.14
CA ALA A 91 7.09 9.35 11.19
C ALA A 91 6.65 7.90 11.43
N VAL A 92 5.35 7.61 11.30
CA VAL A 92 4.81 6.24 11.47
C VAL A 92 5.30 5.33 10.35
N PHE A 93 5.33 5.84 9.12
CA PHE A 93 5.72 5.05 7.95
C PHE A 93 7.20 4.68 7.90
N LYS A 94 8.05 5.24 8.78
CA LYS A 94 9.43 4.75 8.95
C LYS A 94 9.48 3.28 9.38
N ARG A 95 8.48 2.83 10.15
CA ARG A 95 8.38 1.44 10.63
C ARG A 95 7.25 0.65 9.97
N LEU A 96 6.36 1.34 9.26
CA LEU A 96 5.23 0.74 8.58
C LEU A 96 5.28 1.09 7.08
N PRO A 97 5.98 0.31 6.24
CA PRO A 97 6.20 0.63 4.84
C PRO A 97 4.88 0.66 4.04
N ILE A 98 4.86 1.49 3.00
CA ILE A 98 3.70 1.66 2.14
C ILE A 98 3.87 0.88 0.82
N THR A 99 2.83 0.20 0.37
CA THR A 99 2.61 -0.08 -1.06
C THR A 99 1.55 0.87 -1.60
N PHE A 100 1.73 1.37 -2.81
CA PHE A 100 0.86 2.42 -3.37
C PHE A 100 0.39 2.02 -4.78
N HIS A 101 -0.92 1.83 -4.95
CA HIS A 101 -1.52 1.61 -6.27
C HIS A 101 -1.48 2.91 -7.07
N THR A 102 -0.86 2.88 -8.25
CA THR A 102 -0.70 4.06 -9.10
C THR A 102 -0.76 3.69 -10.57
N ALA A 103 -1.12 4.68 -11.40
CA ALA A 103 -1.23 4.54 -12.84
C ALA A 103 -2.10 3.36 -13.31
N GLU A 104 -3.17 3.04 -12.56
CA GLU A 104 -4.25 2.15 -13.01
C GLU A 104 -5.10 2.80 -14.11
N ILE A 105 -5.11 4.13 -14.15
CA ILE A 105 -5.66 4.98 -15.22
C ILE A 105 -4.60 6.01 -15.60
N LYS A 106 -4.81 6.70 -16.73
CA LYS A 106 -3.94 7.80 -17.15
C LYS A 106 -4.12 9.02 -16.23
N ASP A 107 -3.17 9.21 -15.33
CA ASP A 107 -3.02 10.39 -14.47
C ASP A 107 -1.53 10.59 -14.15
N ASP A 108 -0.90 11.44 -14.96
CA ASP A 108 0.53 11.71 -14.85
C ASP A 108 0.85 12.50 -13.57
N GLU A 109 -0.06 13.38 -13.14
CA GLU A 109 0.11 14.21 -11.94
C GLU A 109 0.10 13.36 -10.67
N GLU A 110 -0.86 12.42 -10.55
CA GLU A 110 -0.91 11.48 -9.44
C GLU A 110 0.39 10.66 -9.37
N SER A 111 0.81 10.08 -10.49
CA SER A 111 2.00 9.23 -10.58
C SER A 111 3.28 9.99 -10.20
N GLU A 112 3.43 11.23 -10.69
CA GLU A 112 4.56 12.07 -10.36
C GLU A 112 4.58 12.49 -8.89
N ALA A 113 3.42 12.81 -8.32
CA ALA A 113 3.30 13.21 -6.92
C ALA A 113 3.65 12.04 -5.99
N ILE A 114 3.19 10.83 -6.29
CA ILE A 114 3.54 9.61 -5.52
C ILE A 114 5.05 9.38 -5.56
N LEU A 115 5.66 9.37 -6.75
CA LEU A 115 7.10 9.14 -6.89
C LEU A 115 7.95 10.22 -6.24
N ARG A 116 7.52 11.50 -6.29
CA ARG A 116 8.19 12.62 -5.62
C ARG A 116 8.28 12.39 -4.10
N ASN A 117 7.28 11.76 -3.51
CA ASN A 117 7.19 11.52 -2.06
C ASN A 117 7.61 10.11 -1.64
N MET A 118 8.04 9.26 -2.58
CA MET A 118 8.34 7.83 -2.35
C MET A 118 9.33 7.59 -1.21
N ARG A 119 10.39 8.40 -1.10
CA ARG A 119 11.38 8.27 -0.03
C ARG A 119 10.85 8.76 1.32
N GLU A 120 10.22 9.93 1.35
CA GLU A 120 9.69 10.52 2.59
C GLU A 120 8.58 9.67 3.23
N LEU A 121 7.78 9.01 2.39
CA LEU A 121 6.67 8.17 2.82
C LEU A 121 7.03 6.69 2.94
N ASN A 122 8.30 6.32 2.73
CA ASN A 122 8.76 4.94 2.77
C ASN A 122 7.90 4.00 1.87
N ILE A 123 7.55 4.47 0.66
CA ILE A 123 6.79 3.69 -0.33
C ILE A 123 7.74 2.66 -0.93
N ARG A 124 7.58 1.40 -0.52
CA ARG A 124 8.47 0.29 -0.89
C ARG A 124 8.03 -0.47 -2.12
N ARG A 125 6.74 -0.39 -2.46
CA ARG A 125 6.17 -1.09 -3.61
C ARG A 125 5.13 -0.22 -4.31
N LEU A 126 5.01 -0.43 -5.61
CA LEU A 126 4.01 0.23 -6.46
C LEU A 126 3.13 -0.83 -7.11
N GLY A 127 1.82 -0.67 -6.97
CA GLY A 127 0.82 -1.55 -7.56
C GLY A 127 0.47 -1.16 -8.99
N HIS A 128 0.30 -2.16 -9.86
CA HIS A 128 -0.16 -2.06 -11.26
C HIS A 128 0.80 -1.37 -12.23
N VAL A 129 0.99 -0.05 -12.07
CA VAL A 129 1.83 0.82 -12.92
C VAL A 129 1.51 0.76 -14.44
N CYS A 130 0.26 0.51 -14.83
CA CYS A 130 -0.11 0.25 -16.23
C CYS A 130 0.12 1.45 -17.16
N PHE A 131 -0.35 2.64 -16.74
CA PHE A 131 -0.24 3.89 -17.49
C PHE A 131 0.93 4.76 -17.01
N LEU A 132 1.95 4.16 -16.40
CA LEU A 132 3.01 4.93 -15.77
C LEU A 132 3.75 5.79 -16.83
N PRO A 133 3.87 7.12 -16.63
CA PRO A 133 4.57 7.98 -17.58
C PRO A 133 6.03 7.55 -17.75
N GLU A 134 6.59 7.75 -18.95
CA GLU A 134 7.97 7.36 -19.24
C GLU A 134 8.99 8.02 -18.29
N ALA A 135 8.80 9.30 -17.96
CA ALA A 135 9.63 10.01 -17.00
C ALA A 135 9.57 9.36 -15.60
N CYS A 136 8.40 8.88 -15.19
CA CYS A 136 8.18 8.16 -13.94
C CYS A 136 8.85 6.77 -13.97
N ARG A 137 8.71 6.04 -15.08
CA ARG A 137 9.40 4.75 -15.29
C ARG A 137 10.92 4.91 -15.17
N LYS A 138 11.49 5.95 -15.79
CA LYS A 138 12.93 6.27 -15.70
C LYS A 138 13.34 6.54 -14.25
N LYS A 139 12.56 7.33 -13.49
CA LYS A 139 12.80 7.58 -12.06
C LYS A 139 12.80 6.29 -11.22
N ILE A 140 11.90 5.35 -11.50
CA ILE A 140 11.87 4.05 -10.80
C ILE A 140 13.14 3.25 -11.10
N LEU A 141 13.52 3.14 -12.38
CA LEU A 141 14.67 2.35 -12.81
C LEU A 141 16.02 2.93 -12.33
N GLU A 142 16.15 4.26 -12.32
CA GLU A 142 17.42 4.94 -12.00
C GLU A 142 17.54 5.34 -10.52
N GLY A 143 16.42 5.70 -9.89
CA GLY A 143 16.40 6.35 -8.57
C GLY A 143 15.59 5.61 -7.51
N GLY A 144 14.96 4.49 -7.86
CA GLY A 144 14.11 3.68 -7.01
C GLY A 144 14.83 2.90 -5.92
N ILE A 145 16.04 3.27 -5.52
CA ILE A 145 16.77 2.61 -4.43
C ILE A 145 16.53 3.37 -3.12
N HIS A 146 16.10 2.65 -2.09
CA HIS A 146 15.90 3.16 -0.73
C HIS A 146 17.23 3.24 0.06
N GLU A 147 17.21 3.88 1.22
CA GLU A 147 18.40 4.06 2.08
C GLU A 147 19.06 2.74 2.48
N ASP A 148 18.29 1.66 2.58
CA ASP A 148 18.78 0.31 2.87
C ASP A 148 19.29 -0.45 1.63
N GLY A 149 19.47 0.24 0.50
CA GLY A 149 20.01 -0.30 -0.75
C GLY A 149 19.04 -1.17 -1.54
N ARG A 150 17.80 -1.36 -1.06
CA ARG A 150 16.79 -2.17 -1.78
C ARG A 150 16.06 -1.33 -2.82
N PRO A 151 15.80 -1.89 -4.03
CA PRO A 151 14.97 -1.22 -5.01
C PRO A 151 13.50 -1.22 -4.58
N VAL A 152 12.72 -0.28 -5.10
CA VAL A 152 11.26 -0.27 -5.04
C VAL A 152 10.72 -1.47 -5.81
N GLY A 153 9.80 -2.21 -5.21
CA GLY A 153 9.12 -3.32 -5.86
C GLY A 153 8.01 -2.84 -6.78
N VAL A 154 7.72 -3.60 -7.83
CA VAL A 154 6.56 -3.38 -8.70
C VAL A 154 5.70 -4.64 -8.67
N GLU A 155 4.43 -4.48 -8.27
CA GLU A 155 3.44 -5.56 -8.22
C GLU A 155 2.68 -5.59 -9.54
N LEU A 156 3.00 -6.57 -10.39
CA LEU A 156 2.35 -6.76 -11.69
C LEU A 156 1.14 -7.68 -11.54
N CYS A 157 -0.01 -7.23 -12.03
CA CYS A 157 -1.29 -7.94 -11.94
C CYS A 157 -1.87 -8.23 -13.35
N PRO A 158 -1.24 -9.06 -14.22
CA PRO A 158 -1.60 -9.16 -15.64
C PRO A 158 -3.06 -9.54 -15.88
N THR A 159 -3.58 -10.50 -15.12
CA THR A 159 -4.97 -10.94 -15.26
C THR A 159 -5.96 -9.84 -14.88
N SER A 160 -5.68 -9.08 -13.81
CA SER A 160 -6.50 -7.95 -13.40
C SER A 160 -6.52 -6.88 -14.50
N ASN A 161 -5.32 -6.47 -14.94
CA ASN A 161 -5.15 -5.43 -15.96
C ASN A 161 -5.89 -5.77 -17.25
N LEU A 162 -5.82 -7.04 -17.68
CA LEU A 162 -6.54 -7.52 -18.86
C LEU A 162 -8.06 -7.39 -18.70
N VAL A 163 -8.60 -7.77 -17.54
CA VAL A 163 -10.05 -7.72 -17.26
C VAL A 163 -10.55 -6.29 -17.13
N THR A 164 -9.78 -5.42 -16.47
CA THR A 164 -10.12 -4.00 -16.25
C THR A 164 -9.80 -3.10 -17.44
N ARG A 165 -9.08 -3.63 -18.44
CA ARG A 165 -8.58 -2.88 -19.61
C ARG A 165 -7.72 -1.68 -19.20
N SER A 166 -6.88 -1.89 -18.20
CA SER A 166 -5.86 -0.94 -17.75
C SER A 166 -4.49 -1.23 -18.35
#